data_AF-A0A518ITP2-F1
#
_entry.id   AF-A0A518ITP2-F1
#
_cell.length_a   1.000
_cell.length_b   1.000
_cell.length_c   1.000
_cell.angle_alpha   90.00
_cell.angle_beta   90.00
_cell.angle_gamma   90.00
#
_symmetry.space_group_name_H-M   'P 1'
#
loop_
_entity.id
_entity.type
_entity.pdbx_description
1 polymer ?
#
loop_
_entity_poly.entity_id
_entity_poly.type
_entity_poly.pdbx_seq_one_letter_code
_entity_poly.pdbx_strand_id
1 'polypeptide(L)'
;MGLYRHSGRVPITGLILCSLLLTPLAIFGGAAYSAAMVFLPFIKLKWLISLLFAAAAGFIVGKVCLAGKVRNRGFVILATVSTMGLAYYVSWGVQRFWLVVGELGFEGAIDNVGLADLLPISLAAWVTWLFENGLWSMRGGADTIKGWPLVALWGIEAATLFVTSWTLALGTYGFRPFCEACERWTTLDVGIAELPVDVDDPAWAEVRDGRFEALRHLKINPAEDRHARIDLATCPECETSDHVLISGVVYAVDKEGNLTANETPIIEYLHMTREKTNELREFAAELNEAVELMRADEEALSEEPTDE
;
A
#
# COMPACT_ATOMS: atom_id res chain seq x y z
N MET A 1 6.68 -4.15 28.63
CA MET A 1 5.90 -3.31 27.70
C MET A 1 5.28 -4.21 26.64
N GLY A 2 4.13 -3.84 26.07
CA GLY A 2 3.47 -4.65 25.04
C GLY A 2 3.69 -4.08 23.65
N LEU A 3 3.74 -4.94 22.63
CA LEU A 3 3.67 -4.51 21.24
C LEU A 3 2.28 -3.95 20.95
N TYR A 4 2.22 -2.85 20.20
CA TYR A 4 0.95 -2.26 19.80
C TYR A 4 0.13 -3.23 18.95
N ARG A 5 -1.16 -3.31 19.25
CA ARG A 5 -2.14 -4.04 18.45
C ARG A 5 -3.34 -3.14 18.25
N HIS A 6 -3.78 -3.00 17.00
CA HIS A 6 -5.02 -2.29 16.71
C HIS A 6 -6.19 -2.88 17.50
N SER A 7 -7.06 -2.01 18.00
CA SER A 7 -8.24 -2.39 18.79
C SER A 7 -9.29 -3.19 18.01
N GLY A 8 -9.17 -3.30 16.68
CA GLY A 8 -10.16 -3.98 15.84
C GLY A 8 -11.44 -3.17 15.60
N ARG A 9 -11.50 -1.93 16.08
CA ARG A 9 -12.69 -1.08 16.02
C ARG A 9 -12.92 -0.50 14.63
N VAL A 10 -14.19 -0.52 14.21
CA VAL A 10 -14.69 0.20 13.04
C VAL A 10 -15.67 1.24 13.56
N PRO A 11 -15.29 2.53 13.65
CA PRO A 11 -16.20 3.56 14.12
C PRO A 11 -17.32 3.77 13.09
N ILE A 12 -18.53 4.10 13.58
CA ILE A 12 -19.72 4.29 12.73
C ILE A 12 -19.47 5.39 11.69
N THR A 13 -18.78 6.47 12.08
CA THR A 13 -18.37 7.55 11.18
C THR A 13 -17.47 7.05 10.04
N GLY A 14 -16.53 6.16 10.34
CA GLY A 14 -15.68 5.51 9.34
C GLY A 14 -16.48 4.61 8.40
N LEU A 15 -17.45 3.85 8.90
CA LEU A 15 -18.33 3.02 8.08
C LEU A 15 -19.17 3.88 7.12
N ILE A 16 -19.79 4.96 7.63
CA ILE A 16 -20.56 5.90 6.81
C ILE A 16 -19.68 6.55 5.73
N LEU A 17 -18.48 7.01 6.10
CA LEU A 17 -17.53 7.60 5.16
C LEU A 17 -17.13 6.62 4.06
N CYS A 18 -16.81 5.37 4.42
CA CYS A 18 -16.51 4.32 3.47
C CYS A 18 -17.68 4.08 2.50
N SER A 19 -18.91 3.94 3.01
CA SER A 19 -20.08 3.71 2.15
C SER A 19 -20.37 4.89 1.22
N LEU A 20 -20.32 6.13 1.73
CA LEU A 20 -20.64 7.32 0.94
C LEU A 20 -19.60 7.64 -0.13
N LEU A 21 -18.31 7.32 0.11
CA LEU A 21 -17.24 7.63 -0.85
C LEU A 21 -16.90 6.45 -1.77
N LEU A 22 -16.79 5.24 -1.23
CA LEU A 22 -16.28 4.10 -1.99
C LEU A 22 -17.34 3.49 -2.92
N THR A 23 -18.61 3.51 -2.54
CA THR A 23 -19.68 2.95 -3.40
C THR A 23 -19.87 3.75 -4.69
N PRO A 24 -20.04 5.09 -4.67
CA PRO A 24 -20.11 5.86 -5.91
C PRO A 24 -18.83 5.76 -6.72
N LEU A 25 -17.66 5.81 -6.07
CA LEU A 25 -16.37 5.65 -6.74
C LEU A 25 -16.26 4.30 -7.47
N ALA A 26 -16.73 3.21 -6.85
CA ALA A 26 -16.76 1.91 -7.50
C ALA A 26 -17.68 1.90 -8.72
N ILE A 27 -18.88 2.48 -8.63
CA ILE A 27 -19.85 2.53 -9.73
C ILE A 27 -19.29 3.35 -10.90
N PHE A 28 -18.89 4.60 -10.65
CA PHE A 28 -18.39 5.49 -11.71
C PHE A 28 -17.02 5.04 -12.23
N GLY A 29 -16.13 4.60 -11.33
CA GLY A 29 -14.82 4.08 -11.68
C GLY A 29 -14.90 2.81 -12.51
N GLY A 30 -15.78 1.87 -12.15
CA GLY A 30 -16.04 0.65 -12.92
C GLY A 30 -16.58 0.96 -14.31
N ALA A 31 -17.51 1.91 -14.43
CA ALA A 31 -18.04 2.32 -15.72
C ALA A 31 -16.99 2.99 -16.62
N ALA A 32 -16.17 3.89 -16.06
CA ALA A 32 -15.07 4.53 -16.77
C ALA A 32 -13.98 3.54 -17.19
N TYR A 33 -13.65 2.59 -16.30
CA TYR A 33 -12.72 1.50 -16.60
C TYR A 33 -13.20 0.65 -17.79
N SER A 34 -14.49 0.28 -17.80
CA SER A 34 -15.10 -0.46 -18.92
C SER A 34 -15.00 0.30 -20.24
N ALA A 35 -15.30 1.61 -20.23
CA ALA A 35 -15.16 2.46 -21.41
C ALA A 35 -13.72 2.43 -21.94
N ALA A 36 -12.73 2.59 -21.06
CA ALA A 36 -11.32 2.53 -21.45
C ALA A 36 -10.97 1.18 -22.09
N MET A 37 -11.48 0.07 -21.54
CA MET A 37 -11.22 -1.27 -22.08
C MET A 37 -11.88 -1.52 -23.44
N VAL A 38 -13.01 -0.88 -23.72
CA VAL A 38 -13.67 -0.95 -25.03
C VAL A 38 -12.96 -0.08 -26.07
N PHE A 39 -12.70 1.20 -25.76
CA PHE A 39 -12.24 2.16 -26.76
C PHE A 39 -10.73 2.12 -27.04
N LEU A 40 -9.92 1.49 -26.19
CA LEU A 40 -8.48 1.43 -26.42
C LEU A 40 -8.11 0.23 -27.28
N PRO A 41 -7.44 0.41 -28.43
CA PRO A 41 -7.07 -0.71 -29.31
C PRO A 41 -5.81 -1.45 -28.84
N PHE A 42 -4.96 -0.82 -28.02
CA PHE A 42 -3.65 -1.34 -27.66
C PHE A 42 -3.68 -2.19 -26.39
N ILE A 43 -3.35 -3.49 -26.51
CA ILE A 43 -3.34 -4.44 -25.39
C ILE A 43 -2.41 -4.01 -24.24
N LYS A 44 -1.22 -3.46 -24.55
CA LYS A 44 -0.29 -2.98 -23.51
C LYS A 44 -0.87 -1.83 -22.70
N LEU A 45 -1.61 -0.94 -23.35
CA LEU A 45 -2.25 0.20 -22.69
C LEU A 45 -3.42 -0.25 -21.81
N LYS A 46 -4.18 -1.25 -22.23
CA LYS A 46 -5.23 -1.89 -21.40
C LYS A 46 -4.65 -2.42 -20.09
N TRP A 47 -3.56 -3.18 -20.16
CA TRP A 47 -2.87 -3.69 -18.97
C TRP A 47 -2.39 -2.58 -18.03
N LEU A 48 -1.78 -1.52 -18.59
CA LEU A 48 -1.35 -0.36 -17.81
C LEU A 48 -2.54 0.31 -17.11
N ILE A 49 -3.68 0.46 -17.80
CA ILE A 49 -4.88 1.08 -17.23
C ILE A 49 -5.49 0.21 -16.14
N SER A 50 -5.54 -1.11 -16.31
CA SER A 50 -5.97 -2.03 -15.24
C SER A 50 -5.13 -1.86 -13.98
N LEU A 51 -3.80 -1.77 -14.12
CA LEU A 51 -2.90 -1.53 -12.99
C LEU A 51 -3.14 -0.18 -12.33
N LEU A 52 -3.24 0.90 -13.12
CA LEU A 52 -3.48 2.26 -12.60
C LEU A 52 -4.85 2.37 -11.91
N PHE A 53 -5.89 1.79 -12.51
CA PHE A 53 -7.24 1.76 -11.95
C PHE A 53 -7.25 1.00 -10.61
N ALA A 54 -6.65 -0.18 -10.57
CA ALA A 54 -6.56 -0.98 -9.35
C ALA A 54 -5.74 -0.29 -8.25
N ALA A 55 -4.60 0.29 -8.61
CA ALA A 55 -3.74 1.02 -7.69
C ALA A 55 -4.46 2.25 -7.11
N ALA A 56 -5.14 3.03 -7.96
CA ALA A 56 -5.93 4.18 -7.53
C ALA A 56 -7.08 3.78 -6.59
N ALA A 57 -7.84 2.72 -6.95
CA ALA A 57 -8.90 2.20 -6.09
C ALA A 57 -8.36 1.76 -4.73
N GLY A 58 -7.26 0.98 -4.71
CA GLY A 58 -6.61 0.55 -3.48
C GLY A 58 -6.13 1.72 -2.62
N PHE A 59 -5.42 2.68 -3.22
CA PHE A 59 -4.95 3.90 -2.55
C PHE A 59 -6.11 4.66 -1.91
N ILE A 60 -7.20 4.90 -2.65
CA ILE A 60 -8.36 5.63 -2.15
C ILE A 60 -9.03 4.87 -0.99
N VAL A 61 -9.22 3.55 -1.10
CA VAL A 61 -9.76 2.74 0.01
C VAL A 61 -8.90 2.87 1.26
N GLY A 62 -7.57 2.76 1.12
CA GLY A 62 -6.63 2.93 2.23
C GLY A 62 -6.74 4.30 2.89
N LYS A 63 -6.77 5.38 2.09
CA LYS A 63 -6.94 6.76 2.59
C LYS A 63 -8.29 6.98 3.28
N VAL A 64 -9.39 6.49 2.71
CA VAL A 64 -10.73 6.63 3.29
C VAL A 64 -10.83 5.87 4.61
N CYS A 65 -10.28 4.65 4.69
CA CYS A 65 -10.24 3.89 5.94
C CYS A 65 -9.39 4.59 7.02
N LEU A 66 -8.25 5.17 6.63
CA LEU A 66 -7.39 5.95 7.52
C LEU A 66 -8.12 7.21 8.01
N ALA A 67 -8.72 7.98 7.12
CA ALA A 67 -9.51 9.17 7.47
C ALA A 67 -10.71 8.83 8.35
N GLY A 68 -11.35 7.68 8.08
CA GLY A 68 -12.44 7.11 8.88
C GLY A 68 -12.00 6.52 10.21
N LYS A 69 -10.72 6.60 10.58
CA LYS A 69 -10.15 6.06 11.83
C LYS A 69 -10.51 4.57 12.03
N VAL A 70 -10.53 3.80 10.94
CA VAL A 70 -10.76 2.35 10.98
C VAL A 70 -9.52 1.70 11.60
N ARG A 71 -9.69 0.86 12.62
CA ARG A 71 -8.60 0.12 13.31
C ARG A 71 -8.74 -1.39 13.11
N ASN A 72 -9.29 -1.80 11.98
CA ASN A 72 -9.56 -3.20 11.68
C ASN A 72 -9.02 -3.53 10.28
N ARG A 73 -7.88 -4.22 10.24
CA ARG A 73 -7.23 -4.61 8.99
C ARG A 73 -8.10 -5.53 8.14
N GLY A 74 -8.88 -6.41 8.78
CA GLY A 74 -9.87 -7.25 8.10
C GLY A 74 -10.98 -6.45 7.42
N PHE A 75 -11.45 -5.38 8.08
CA PHE A 75 -12.41 -4.46 7.46
C PHE A 75 -11.80 -3.70 6.28
N VAL A 76 -10.53 -3.27 6.35
CA VAL A 76 -9.86 -2.64 5.20
C VAL A 76 -9.84 -3.59 4.00
N ILE A 77 -9.45 -4.85 4.22
CA ILE A 77 -9.47 -5.89 3.18
C ILE A 77 -10.89 -6.06 2.62
N LEU A 78 -11.90 -6.18 3.49
CA LEU A 78 -13.29 -6.31 3.09
C LEU A 78 -13.74 -5.10 2.25
N ALA A 79 -13.44 -3.88 2.69
CA ALA A 79 -13.76 -2.65 1.97
C ALA A 79 -13.09 -2.63 0.59
N THR A 80 -11.84 -3.05 0.48
CA THR A 80 -11.13 -3.14 -0.81
C THR A 80 -11.78 -4.16 -1.73
N VAL A 81 -12.03 -5.38 -1.24
CA VAL A 81 -12.66 -6.46 -2.02
C VAL A 81 -14.07 -6.08 -2.45
N SER A 82 -14.88 -5.48 -1.57
CA SER A 82 -16.23 -5.03 -1.89
C SER A 82 -16.22 -3.87 -2.90
N THR A 83 -15.32 -2.90 -2.75
CA THR A 83 -15.20 -1.76 -3.67
C THR A 83 -14.73 -2.22 -5.05
N MET A 84 -13.66 -3.01 -5.12
CA MET A 84 -13.15 -3.54 -6.39
C MET A 84 -14.13 -4.53 -7.02
N GLY A 85 -14.77 -5.38 -6.22
CA GLY A 85 -15.79 -6.32 -6.70
C GLY A 85 -17.01 -5.60 -7.29
N LEU A 86 -17.51 -4.56 -6.63
CA LEU A 86 -18.58 -3.73 -7.18
C LEU A 86 -18.14 -3.02 -8.46
N ALA A 87 -16.93 -2.44 -8.48
CA ALA A 87 -16.42 -1.77 -9.66
C ALA A 87 -16.24 -2.72 -10.84
N TYR A 88 -15.70 -3.92 -10.60
CA TYR A 88 -15.55 -4.95 -11.62
C TYR A 88 -16.91 -5.45 -12.12
N TYR A 89 -17.87 -5.69 -11.22
CA TYR A 89 -19.25 -6.03 -11.58
C TYR A 89 -19.90 -4.97 -12.47
N VAL A 90 -19.81 -3.69 -12.08
CA VAL A 90 -20.35 -2.58 -12.88
C VAL A 90 -19.65 -2.51 -14.23
N SER A 91 -18.32 -2.70 -14.26
CA SER A 91 -17.55 -2.65 -15.50
C SER A 91 -18.03 -3.69 -16.51
N TRP A 92 -18.35 -4.90 -16.06
CA TRP A 92 -18.94 -5.96 -16.86
C TRP A 92 -20.35 -5.60 -17.33
N GLY A 93 -21.21 -5.11 -16.43
CA GLY A 93 -22.60 -4.80 -16.75
C GLY A 93 -22.77 -3.63 -17.74
N VAL A 94 -21.89 -2.62 -17.70
CA VAL A 94 -21.91 -1.51 -18.66
C VAL A 94 -21.05 -1.74 -19.90
N GLN A 95 -20.30 -2.85 -19.98
CA GLN A 95 -19.43 -3.13 -21.13
C GLN A 95 -20.22 -3.16 -22.44
N ARG A 96 -21.38 -3.82 -22.43
CA ARG A 96 -22.29 -3.87 -23.59
C ARG A 96 -22.76 -2.48 -24.01
N PHE A 97 -23.06 -1.60 -23.04
CA PHE A 97 -23.42 -0.21 -23.32
C PHE A 97 -22.31 0.48 -24.12
N TRP A 98 -21.06 0.39 -23.66
CA TRP A 98 -19.93 1.03 -24.34
C TRP A 98 -19.63 0.46 -25.73
N LEU A 99 -19.83 -0.84 -25.93
CA LEU A 99 -19.72 -1.45 -27.26
C LEU A 99 -20.76 -0.87 -28.23
N VAL A 100 -22.01 -0.74 -27.78
CA VAL A 100 -23.07 -0.13 -28.61
C VAL A 100 -22.78 1.35 -28.86
N VAL A 101 -22.24 2.08 -27.86
CA VAL A 101 -21.79 3.47 -28.08
C VAL A 101 -20.74 3.55 -29.19
N GLY A 102 -19.80 2.60 -29.23
CA GLY A 102 -18.75 2.56 -30.27
C GLY A 102 -19.29 2.33 -31.69
N GLU A 103 -20.37 1.57 -31.83
CA GLU A 103 -20.94 1.20 -33.13
C GLU A 103 -22.07 2.12 -33.59
N LEU A 104 -22.98 2.50 -32.69
CA LEU A 104 -24.23 3.22 -32.97
C LEU A 104 -24.30 4.62 -32.34
N GLY A 105 -23.28 5.02 -31.59
CA GLY A 105 -23.27 6.27 -30.83
C GLY A 105 -24.10 6.21 -29.54
N PHE A 106 -24.10 7.31 -28.80
CA PHE A 106 -24.69 7.37 -27.45
C PHE A 106 -26.21 7.21 -27.44
N GLU A 107 -26.91 7.84 -28.39
CA GLU A 107 -28.38 7.72 -28.53
C GLU A 107 -28.78 6.26 -28.81
N GLY A 108 -28.07 5.60 -29.74
CA GLY A 108 -28.28 4.19 -30.03
C GLY A 108 -28.02 3.29 -28.81
N ALA A 109 -27.05 3.61 -27.96
CA ALA A 109 -26.80 2.83 -26.76
C ALA A 109 -27.92 2.92 -25.72
N ILE A 110 -28.52 4.10 -25.53
CA ILE A 110 -29.65 4.29 -24.61
C ILE A 110 -30.86 3.47 -25.05
N ASP A 111 -31.11 3.40 -26.36
CA ASP A 111 -32.26 2.67 -26.90
C ASP A 111 -32.08 1.13 -26.84
N ASN A 112 -30.83 0.65 -26.81
CA ASN A 112 -30.51 -0.78 -26.93
C ASN A 112 -30.02 -1.43 -25.63
N VAL A 113 -29.57 -0.65 -24.65
CA VAL A 113 -28.98 -1.15 -23.41
C VAL A 113 -29.56 -0.38 -22.22
N GLY A 114 -30.11 -1.13 -21.27
CA GLY A 114 -30.81 -0.56 -20.11
C GLY A 114 -30.19 -0.96 -18.78
N LEU A 115 -30.73 -0.43 -17.68
CA LEU A 115 -30.31 -0.84 -16.34
C LEU A 115 -30.55 -2.34 -16.08
N ALA A 116 -31.43 -2.99 -16.85
CA ALA A 116 -31.64 -4.43 -16.80
C ALA A 116 -30.39 -5.24 -17.19
N ASP A 117 -29.45 -4.67 -17.94
CA ASP A 117 -28.17 -5.31 -18.26
C ASP A 117 -27.25 -5.42 -17.03
N LEU A 118 -27.52 -4.65 -15.96
CA LEU A 118 -26.86 -4.80 -14.65
C LEU A 118 -27.42 -5.95 -13.82
N LEU A 119 -28.46 -6.66 -14.28
CA LEU A 119 -28.99 -7.81 -13.56
C LEU A 119 -28.06 -9.02 -13.70
N PRO A 120 -27.87 -9.84 -12.65
CA PRO A 120 -26.96 -10.99 -12.71
C PRO A 120 -27.28 -11.97 -13.84
N ILE A 121 -28.57 -12.15 -14.18
CA ILE A 121 -28.99 -13.04 -15.26
C ILE A 121 -28.61 -12.51 -16.65
N SER A 122 -28.74 -11.20 -16.86
CA SER A 122 -28.34 -10.52 -18.10
C SER A 122 -26.82 -10.59 -18.26
N LEU A 123 -26.09 -10.37 -17.17
CA LEU A 123 -24.64 -10.45 -17.16
C LEU A 123 -24.15 -11.87 -17.43
N ALA A 124 -24.79 -12.89 -16.84
CA ALA A 124 -24.46 -14.27 -17.14
C ALA A 124 -24.68 -14.60 -18.62
N ALA A 125 -25.81 -14.17 -19.20
CA ALA A 125 -26.07 -14.34 -20.63
C ALA A 125 -25.03 -13.62 -21.50
N TRP A 126 -24.62 -12.40 -21.11
CA TRP A 126 -23.56 -11.65 -21.79
C TRP A 126 -22.21 -12.38 -21.75
N VAL A 127 -21.80 -12.86 -20.58
CA VAL A 127 -20.55 -13.62 -20.40
C VAL A 127 -20.58 -14.92 -21.19
N THR A 128 -21.71 -15.64 -21.22
CA THR A 128 -21.88 -16.84 -22.05
C THR A 128 -21.76 -16.52 -23.54
N TRP A 129 -22.40 -15.44 -23.99
CA TRP A 129 -22.29 -14.99 -25.37
C TRP A 129 -20.83 -14.67 -25.74
N LEU A 130 -20.09 -13.97 -24.87
CA LEU A 130 -18.68 -13.69 -25.06
C LEU A 130 -17.81 -14.95 -25.06
N PHE A 131 -18.14 -15.94 -24.23
CA PHE A 131 -17.43 -17.22 -24.22
C PHE A 131 -17.55 -17.94 -25.57
N GLU A 132 -18.72 -17.90 -26.21
CA GLU A 132 -18.98 -18.57 -27.48
C GLU A 132 -18.45 -17.79 -28.70
N ASN A 133 -18.60 -16.46 -28.68
CA ASN A 133 -18.34 -15.60 -29.84
C ASN A 133 -16.99 -14.89 -29.76
N GLY A 134 -16.46 -14.68 -28.55
CA GLY A 134 -15.26 -13.88 -28.30
C GLY A 134 -15.52 -12.37 -28.44
N LEU A 135 -14.55 -11.56 -28.01
CA LEU A 135 -14.64 -10.08 -28.07
C LEU A 135 -13.62 -9.46 -29.03
N TRP A 136 -12.43 -10.06 -29.15
CA TRP A 136 -11.31 -9.47 -29.89
C TRP A 136 -10.43 -10.53 -30.56
N SER A 137 -9.75 -10.17 -31.65
CA SER A 137 -8.71 -10.98 -32.28
C SER A 137 -7.33 -10.39 -31.98
N MET A 138 -6.35 -11.24 -31.67
CA MET A 138 -4.95 -10.80 -31.57
C MET A 138 -4.34 -10.75 -32.98
N ARG A 139 -3.88 -9.56 -33.39
CA ARG A 139 -2.87 -9.40 -34.45
C ARG A 139 -3.35 -9.76 -35.87
N GLY A 140 -4.46 -9.19 -36.31
CA GLY A 140 -4.91 -9.24 -37.72
C GLY A 140 -5.24 -10.65 -38.27
N GLY A 141 -5.19 -11.68 -37.42
CA GLY A 141 -5.65 -13.03 -37.74
C GLY A 141 -7.16 -13.16 -37.57
N ALA A 142 -7.77 -14.04 -38.36
CA ALA A 142 -9.21 -14.29 -38.40
C ALA A 142 -9.80 -14.93 -37.13
N ASP A 143 -8.96 -15.38 -36.19
CA ASP A 143 -9.42 -16.13 -35.03
C ASP A 143 -9.60 -15.23 -33.80
N THR A 144 -10.86 -14.95 -33.48
CA THR A 144 -11.29 -14.30 -32.24
C THR A 144 -11.03 -15.22 -31.06
N ILE A 145 -10.45 -14.68 -29.98
CA ILE A 145 -10.19 -15.46 -28.75
C ILE A 145 -11.53 -15.74 -28.07
N LYS A 146 -11.86 -17.02 -27.93
CA LYS A 146 -13.11 -17.53 -27.33
C LYS A 146 -12.84 -18.73 -26.43
N GLY A 147 -13.83 -19.14 -25.66
CA GLY A 147 -13.77 -20.31 -24.79
C GLY A 147 -12.83 -20.14 -23.59
N TRP A 148 -12.21 -21.24 -23.15
CA TRP A 148 -11.33 -21.26 -21.97
C TRP A 148 -10.12 -20.32 -22.02
N PRO A 149 -9.43 -20.10 -23.17
CA PRO A 149 -8.40 -19.08 -23.26
C PRO A 149 -8.88 -17.67 -22.89
N LEU A 150 -10.13 -17.32 -23.24
CA LEU A 150 -10.74 -16.04 -22.87
C LEU A 150 -11.00 -15.96 -21.36
N VAL A 151 -11.50 -17.05 -20.77
CA VAL A 151 -11.71 -17.16 -19.31
C VAL A 151 -10.39 -17.00 -18.54
N ALA A 152 -9.30 -17.58 -19.04
CA ALA A 152 -7.98 -17.41 -18.44
C ALA A 152 -7.54 -15.94 -18.43
N LEU A 153 -7.78 -15.20 -19.52
CA LEU A 153 -7.48 -13.76 -19.58
C LEU A 153 -8.30 -12.96 -18.56
N TRP A 154 -9.60 -13.25 -18.42
CA TRP A 154 -10.44 -12.63 -17.39
C TRP A 154 -9.95 -12.96 -15.98
N GLY A 155 -9.52 -14.19 -15.75
CA GLY A 155 -8.94 -14.61 -14.48
C GLY A 155 -7.67 -13.83 -14.12
N ILE A 156 -6.76 -13.62 -15.09
CA ILE A 156 -5.53 -12.85 -14.88
C ILE A 156 -5.86 -11.37 -14.65
N GLU A 157 -6.79 -10.79 -15.42
CA GLU A 157 -7.25 -9.42 -15.24
C GLU A 157 -7.85 -9.22 -13.84
N ALA A 158 -8.80 -10.06 -13.44
CA ALA A 158 -9.40 -10.02 -12.12
C ALA A 158 -8.33 -10.16 -11.03
N ALA A 159 -7.44 -11.15 -11.14
CA ALA A 159 -6.35 -11.32 -10.17
C ALA A 159 -5.48 -10.06 -10.06
N THR A 160 -5.14 -9.42 -11.19
CA THR A 160 -4.37 -8.18 -11.21
C THR A 160 -5.13 -7.05 -10.51
N LEU A 161 -6.42 -6.86 -10.82
CA LEU A 161 -7.24 -5.82 -10.19
C LEU A 161 -7.34 -6.01 -8.66
N PHE A 162 -7.62 -7.23 -8.21
CA PHE A 162 -7.79 -7.52 -6.78
C PHE A 162 -6.47 -7.50 -6.01
N VAL A 163 -5.41 -8.10 -6.54
CA VAL A 163 -4.10 -8.13 -5.85
C VAL A 163 -3.50 -6.73 -5.78
N THR A 164 -3.49 -5.98 -6.89
CA THR A 164 -2.94 -4.61 -6.91
C THR A 164 -3.74 -3.68 -5.99
N SER A 165 -5.07 -3.73 -6.01
CA SER A 165 -5.86 -2.89 -5.10
C SER A 165 -5.69 -3.28 -3.63
N TRP A 166 -5.59 -4.57 -3.32
CA TRP A 166 -5.29 -5.06 -1.96
C TRP A 166 -3.95 -4.54 -1.47
N THR A 167 -2.88 -4.74 -2.24
CA THR A 167 -1.52 -4.37 -1.81
C THR A 167 -1.41 -2.88 -1.59
N LEU A 168 -1.95 -2.07 -2.51
CA LEU A 168 -1.96 -0.61 -2.38
C LEU A 168 -2.84 -0.13 -1.24
N ALA A 169 -3.99 -0.77 -0.98
CA ALA A 169 -4.84 -0.41 0.15
C ALA A 169 -4.16 -0.65 1.49
N LEU A 170 -3.53 -1.82 1.68
CA LEU A 170 -2.81 -2.13 2.91
C LEU A 170 -1.55 -1.27 3.09
N GLY A 171 -0.81 -1.00 2.01
CA GLY A 171 0.35 -0.10 2.06
C GLY A 171 -0.04 1.33 2.41
N THR A 172 -1.13 1.83 1.81
CA THR A 172 -1.61 3.21 2.04
C THR A 172 -2.25 3.39 3.41
N TYR A 173 -3.00 2.38 3.88
CA TYR A 173 -3.53 2.35 5.25
C TYR A 173 -2.37 2.28 6.26
N GLY A 174 -1.33 1.52 5.94
CA GLY A 174 -0.12 1.37 6.74
C GLY A 174 -0.38 0.65 8.06
N PHE A 175 0.63 0.63 8.92
CA PHE A 175 0.52 0.12 10.27
C PHE A 175 0.91 1.24 11.24
N ARG A 176 0.07 2.28 11.35
CA ARG A 176 0.32 3.39 12.28
C ARG A 176 -0.44 3.17 13.59
N PRO A 177 0.18 3.36 14.76
CA PRO A 177 -0.53 3.35 16.02
C PRO A 177 -1.64 4.39 16.07
N PHE A 178 -2.71 4.06 16.78
CA PHE A 178 -3.83 4.95 17.02
C PHE A 178 -3.94 5.20 18.51
N CYS A 179 -3.92 6.47 18.90
CA CYS A 179 -4.21 6.87 20.27
C CYS A 179 -5.72 6.84 20.48
N GLU A 180 -6.21 5.87 21.26
CA GLU A 180 -7.64 5.73 21.57
C GLU A 180 -8.14 6.86 22.48
N ALA A 181 -7.29 7.46 23.32
CA ALA A 181 -7.67 8.55 24.21
C ALA A 181 -7.94 9.87 23.46
N CYS A 182 -7.08 10.18 22.47
CA CYS A 182 -7.20 11.40 21.65
C CYS A 182 -7.99 11.17 20.36
N GLU A 183 -8.35 9.92 20.06
CA GLU A 183 -8.91 9.49 18.78
C GLU A 183 -8.11 9.95 17.55
N ARG A 184 -6.78 9.84 17.59
CA ARG A 184 -5.90 10.28 16.49
C ARG A 184 -4.84 9.24 16.16
N TRP A 185 -4.47 9.22 14.88
CA TRP A 185 -3.27 8.51 14.44
C TRP A 185 -2.02 9.21 15.00
N THR A 186 -1.02 8.42 15.36
CA THR A 186 0.28 8.96 15.77
C THR A 186 1.00 9.59 14.57
N THR A 187 1.83 10.59 14.86
CA THR A 187 2.84 11.12 13.95
C THR A 187 4.07 10.23 14.00
N LEU A 188 4.68 9.97 12.85
CA LEU A 188 5.87 9.12 12.74
C LEU A 188 7.08 10.00 12.43
N ASP A 189 8.03 10.04 13.35
CA ASP A 189 9.36 10.62 13.16
C ASP A 189 10.27 9.49 12.68
N VAL A 190 10.66 9.55 11.41
CA VAL A 190 11.45 8.51 10.75
C VAL A 190 12.94 8.83 10.89
N GLY A 191 13.74 7.81 11.17
CA GLY A 191 15.20 7.91 11.19
C GLY A 191 15.71 8.84 12.28
N ILE A 192 15.17 8.72 13.50
CA ILE A 192 15.69 9.53 14.61
C ILE A 192 17.14 9.14 14.94
N ALA A 193 17.49 7.86 14.76
CA ALA A 193 18.84 7.33 14.87
C ALA A 193 19.05 6.17 13.88
N GLU A 194 20.27 6.07 13.36
CA GLU A 194 20.76 4.93 12.58
C GLU A 194 21.96 4.32 13.32
N LEU A 195 21.86 3.04 13.65
CA LEU A 195 22.85 2.29 14.44
C LEU A 195 23.59 1.32 13.52
N PRO A 196 24.93 1.39 13.39
CA PRO A 196 25.73 0.43 12.62
C PRO A 196 25.90 -0.87 13.42
N VAL A 197 24.80 -1.57 13.68
CA VAL A 197 24.73 -2.73 14.57
C VAL A 197 24.21 -3.95 13.84
N ASP A 198 24.54 -5.12 14.38
CA ASP A 198 24.00 -6.38 13.89
C ASP A 198 22.48 -6.48 14.16
N VAL A 199 21.69 -6.65 13.11
CA VAL A 199 20.23 -6.79 13.19
C VAL A 199 19.80 -8.13 13.80
N ASP A 200 20.71 -9.11 13.85
CA ASP A 200 20.50 -10.44 14.41
C ASP A 200 21.04 -10.57 15.85
N ASP A 201 21.47 -9.47 16.48
CA ASP A 201 22.01 -9.49 17.84
C ASP A 201 20.97 -9.96 18.88
N PRO A 202 21.27 -10.95 19.75
CA PRO A 202 20.36 -11.41 20.79
C PRO A 202 19.95 -10.31 21.78
N ALA A 203 20.72 -9.23 21.94
CA ALA A 203 20.37 -8.10 22.78
C ALA A 203 19.07 -7.38 22.35
N TRP A 204 18.62 -7.56 21.09
CA TRP A 204 17.30 -7.09 20.65
C TRP A 204 16.13 -7.67 21.45
N ALA A 205 16.31 -8.86 22.04
CA ALA A 205 15.32 -9.43 22.96
C ALA A 205 15.15 -8.56 24.23
N GLU A 206 16.23 -7.98 24.74
CA GLU A 206 16.19 -7.11 25.91
C GLU A 206 15.55 -5.76 25.61
N VAL A 207 15.83 -5.21 24.43
CA VAL A 207 15.17 -3.99 23.94
C VAL A 207 13.66 -4.24 23.81
N ARG A 208 13.24 -5.42 23.32
CA ARG A 208 11.82 -5.82 23.24
C ARG A 208 11.15 -5.95 24.61
N ASP A 209 11.92 -6.31 25.65
CA ASP A 209 11.46 -6.30 27.05
C ASP A 209 11.36 -4.87 27.64
N GLY A 210 11.83 -3.85 26.93
CA GLY A 210 11.84 -2.45 27.33
C GLY A 210 13.11 -2.02 28.10
N ARG A 211 14.18 -2.84 28.05
CA ARG A 211 15.51 -2.52 28.58
C ARG A 211 16.34 -1.83 27.50
N PHE A 212 16.11 -0.53 27.29
CA PHE A 212 16.77 0.24 26.22
C PHE A 212 18.28 0.45 26.42
N GLU A 213 18.80 0.29 27.65
CA GLU A 213 20.25 0.30 27.88
C GLU A 213 20.99 -0.79 27.08
N ALA A 214 20.30 -1.88 26.73
CA ALA A 214 20.86 -2.91 25.86
C ALA A 214 21.26 -2.38 24.47
N LEU A 215 20.70 -1.24 24.01
CA LEU A 215 21.12 -0.59 22.78
C LEU A 215 22.62 -0.23 22.79
N ARG A 216 23.16 0.14 23.96
CA ARG A 216 24.59 0.47 24.14
C ARG A 216 25.50 -0.76 24.05
N HIS A 217 24.93 -1.96 24.13
CA HIS A 217 25.66 -3.23 24.15
C HIS A 217 25.50 -4.03 22.87
N LEU A 218 24.77 -3.49 21.88
CA LEU A 218 24.64 -4.10 20.57
C LEU A 218 26.00 -4.21 19.89
N LYS A 219 26.26 -5.35 19.25
CA LYS A 219 27.48 -5.55 18.48
C LYS A 219 27.47 -4.64 17.27
N ILE A 220 28.55 -3.86 17.15
CA ILE A 220 28.80 -3.05 15.96
C ILE A 220 29.03 -3.98 14.78
N ASN A 221 28.31 -3.72 13.68
CA ASN A 221 28.57 -4.33 12.40
C ASN A 221 29.40 -3.33 11.57
N PRO A 222 30.67 -3.63 11.26
CA PRO A 222 31.51 -2.72 10.46
C PRO A 222 31.11 -2.68 8.98
N ALA A 223 30.19 -3.53 8.53
CA ALA A 223 29.70 -3.49 7.16
C ALA A 223 28.66 -2.37 6.98
N GLU A 224 29.00 -1.37 6.17
CA GLU A 224 28.17 -0.18 5.90
C GLU A 224 26.83 -0.50 5.20
N ASP A 225 26.68 -1.69 4.64
CA ASP A 225 25.47 -2.09 3.93
C ASP A 225 24.31 -2.45 4.86
N ARG A 226 24.54 -2.52 6.19
CA ARG A 226 23.51 -2.90 7.17
C ARG A 226 23.54 -2.01 8.41
N HIS A 227 22.38 -1.46 8.76
CA HIS A 227 22.20 -0.72 10.01
C HIS A 227 20.80 -0.97 10.59
N ALA A 228 20.60 -0.64 11.85
CA ALA A 228 19.27 -0.59 12.47
C ALA A 228 18.80 0.87 12.51
N ARG A 229 17.60 1.14 12.00
CA ARG A 229 16.96 2.45 12.06
C ARG A 229 15.93 2.46 13.19
N ILE A 230 15.93 3.53 13.97
CA ILE A 230 14.97 3.80 15.03
C ILE A 230 14.00 4.88 14.56
N ASP A 231 12.70 4.56 14.58
CA ASP A 231 11.60 5.45 14.27
C ASP A 231 10.71 5.62 15.51
N LEU A 232 10.14 6.81 15.69
CA LEU A 232 9.23 7.11 16.82
C LEU A 232 7.83 7.46 16.34
N ALA A 233 6.83 6.72 16.82
CA ALA A 233 5.43 7.04 16.62
C ALA A 233 4.84 7.68 17.88
N THR A 234 4.55 8.97 17.83
CA THR A 234 4.08 9.75 18.98
C THR A 234 2.67 10.30 18.79
N CYS A 235 1.92 10.44 19.88
CA CYS A 235 0.64 11.12 19.82
C CYS A 235 0.86 12.66 19.87
N PRO A 236 0.25 13.44 18.97
CA PRO A 236 0.43 14.89 18.96
C PRO A 236 -0.28 15.62 20.12
N GLU A 237 -1.20 14.96 20.84
CA GLU A 237 -2.04 15.60 21.88
C GLU A 237 -1.79 15.08 23.30
N CYS A 238 -1.16 13.91 23.46
CA CYS A 238 -0.92 13.34 24.78
C CYS A 238 0.41 12.58 24.84
N GLU A 239 0.82 12.26 26.06
CA GLU A 239 2.09 11.60 26.38
C GLU A 239 1.96 10.11 26.67
N THR A 240 0.74 9.55 26.51
CA THR A 240 0.42 8.18 26.92
C THR A 240 0.49 7.17 25.77
N SER A 241 0.66 7.64 24.53
CA SER A 241 0.63 6.79 23.33
C SER A 241 1.83 7.08 22.44
N ASP A 242 3.01 6.76 22.97
CA ASP A 242 4.25 6.76 22.22
C ASP A 242 4.72 5.32 21.99
N HIS A 243 5.30 5.08 20.83
CA HIS A 243 5.73 3.76 20.39
C HIS A 243 7.05 3.88 19.62
N VAL A 244 7.93 2.91 19.77
CA VAL A 244 9.15 2.80 18.98
C VAL A 244 9.02 1.70 17.94
N LEU A 245 9.47 1.99 16.73
CA LEU A 245 9.67 1.05 15.65
C LEU A 245 11.18 0.95 15.40
N ILE A 246 11.72 -0.27 15.39
CA ILE A 246 13.11 -0.51 15.04
C ILE A 246 13.14 -1.46 13.86
N SER A 247 13.81 -1.04 12.80
CA SER A 247 13.90 -1.77 11.53
C SER A 247 15.35 -1.99 11.16
N GLY A 248 15.71 -3.21 10.78
CA GLY A 248 16.98 -3.49 10.11
C GLY A 248 16.89 -3.04 8.66
N VAL A 249 17.84 -2.22 8.22
CA VAL A 249 17.91 -1.69 6.86
C VAL A 249 19.14 -2.31 6.20
N VAL A 250 18.93 -2.94 5.05
CA VAL A 250 20.00 -3.53 4.23
C VAL A 250 19.99 -2.84 2.87
N TYR A 251 21.09 -2.18 2.52
CA TYR A 251 21.27 -1.61 1.19
C TYR A 251 21.73 -2.71 0.22
N ALA A 252 20.99 -2.89 -0.87
CA ALA A 252 21.35 -3.76 -1.96
C ALA A 252 21.50 -2.95 -3.25
N VAL A 253 22.61 -3.13 -3.95
CA VAL A 253 22.79 -2.59 -5.30
C VAL A 253 22.06 -3.52 -6.27
N ASP A 254 21.11 -2.99 -7.03
CA ASP A 254 20.40 -3.76 -8.03
C ASP A 254 21.28 -4.01 -9.28
N LYS A 255 20.75 -4.76 -10.25
CA LYS A 255 21.46 -5.08 -11.51
C LYS A 255 21.74 -3.84 -12.39
N GLU A 256 21.10 -2.72 -12.08
CA GLU A 256 21.19 -1.45 -12.81
C GLU A 256 22.12 -0.46 -12.09
N GLY A 257 22.68 -0.83 -10.94
CA GLY A 257 23.57 0.01 -10.14
C GLY A 257 22.86 0.93 -9.16
N ASN A 258 21.54 0.81 -8.98
CA ASN A 258 20.79 1.63 -8.03
C ASN A 258 20.81 1.01 -6.63
N LEU A 259 20.93 1.84 -5.61
CA LEU A 259 20.79 1.42 -4.21
C LEU A 259 19.31 1.24 -3.87
N THR A 260 18.97 0.06 -3.37
CA THR A 260 17.64 -0.28 -2.84
C THR A 260 17.76 -0.63 -1.36
N ALA A 261 16.96 0.03 -0.52
CA ALA A 261 16.91 -0.26 0.91
C ALA A 261 15.83 -1.32 1.19
N ASN A 262 16.23 -2.46 1.75
CA ASN A 262 15.32 -3.49 2.24
C ASN A 262 15.18 -3.35 3.75
N GLU A 263 13.96 -3.05 4.20
CA GLU A 263 13.65 -2.87 5.62
C GLU A 263 13.00 -4.13 6.19
N THR A 264 13.53 -4.64 7.30
CA THR A 264 12.98 -5.76 8.05
C THR A 264 12.66 -5.31 9.47
N PRO A 265 11.41 -5.41 9.94
CA PRO A 265 11.06 -4.98 11.29
C PRO A 265 11.71 -5.89 12.35
N ILE A 266 12.45 -5.29 13.28
CA ILE A 266 13.04 -5.97 14.45
C ILE A 266 12.09 -5.85 15.65
N ILE A 267 11.53 -4.64 15.85
CA ILE A 267 10.54 -4.33 16.88
C ILE A 267 9.45 -3.46 16.25
N GLU A 268 8.21 -3.96 16.20
CA GLU A 268 7.07 -3.22 15.65
C GLU A 268 6.27 -2.52 16.76
N TYR A 269 6.43 -1.19 16.86
CA TYR A 269 5.61 -0.32 17.72
C TYR A 269 5.51 -0.81 19.17
N LEU A 270 6.65 -0.94 19.83
CA LEU A 270 6.70 -1.20 21.27
C LEU A 270 6.26 0.04 22.04
N HIS A 271 5.25 -0.11 22.90
CA HIS A 271 4.75 1.00 23.72
C HIS A 271 5.82 1.54 24.67
N MET A 272 5.92 2.87 24.75
CA MET A 272 6.88 3.60 25.58
C MET A 272 6.21 4.64 26.46
N THR A 273 6.87 4.97 27.58
CA THR A 273 6.56 6.17 28.37
C THR A 273 7.24 7.38 27.74
N ARG A 274 6.67 8.58 27.91
CA ARG A 274 7.25 9.82 27.41
C ARG A 274 8.67 10.07 27.90
N GLU A 275 8.95 9.75 29.16
CA GLU A 275 10.30 9.79 29.73
C GLU A 275 11.29 8.98 28.89
N LYS A 276 11.00 7.70 28.62
CA LYS A 276 11.86 6.86 27.78
C LYS A 276 11.92 7.33 26.33
N THR A 277 10.83 7.89 25.81
CA THR A 277 10.83 8.46 24.45
C THR A 277 11.76 9.66 24.36
N ASN A 278 11.82 10.49 25.41
CA ASN A 278 12.74 11.62 25.47
C ASN A 278 14.19 11.13 25.65
N GLU A 279 14.44 10.17 26.55
CA GLU A 279 15.76 9.52 26.68
C GLU A 279 16.26 8.97 25.34
N LEU A 280 15.37 8.33 24.56
CA LEU A 280 15.74 7.78 23.26
C LEU A 280 16.02 8.87 22.22
N ARG A 281 15.33 10.02 22.30
CA ARG A 281 15.62 11.19 21.44
C ARG A 281 16.94 11.85 21.80
N GLU A 282 17.24 11.97 23.08
CA GLU A 282 18.52 12.52 23.57
C GLU A 282 19.67 11.60 23.12
N PHE A 283 19.56 10.30 23.37
CA PHE A 283 20.50 9.29 22.87
C PHE A 283 20.70 9.38 21.35
N ALA A 284 19.61 9.51 20.60
CA ALA A 284 19.65 9.64 19.15
C ALA A 284 20.37 10.93 18.70
N ALA A 285 20.11 12.05 19.37
CA ALA A 285 20.76 13.32 19.08
C ALA A 285 22.27 13.27 19.37
N GLU A 286 22.67 12.72 20.52
CA GLU A 286 24.08 12.51 20.89
C GLU A 286 24.81 11.64 19.87
N LEU A 287 24.16 10.57 19.41
CA LEU A 287 24.74 9.67 18.41
C LEU A 287 24.92 10.37 17.06
N ASN A 288 23.90 11.08 16.59
CA ASN A 288 23.98 11.80 15.31
C ASN A 288 25.08 12.87 15.36
N GLU A 289 25.20 13.60 16.47
CA GLU A 289 26.30 14.57 16.66
C GLU A 289 27.67 13.89 16.63
N ALA A 290 27.83 12.75 17.31
CA ALA A 290 29.09 12.00 17.29
C ALA A 290 29.45 11.48 15.89
N VAL A 291 28.46 11.00 15.11
CA VAL A 291 28.68 10.55 13.73
C VAL A 291 29.10 11.70 12.83
N GLU A 292 28.46 12.86 12.93
CA GLU A 292 28.83 14.05 12.15
C GLU A 292 30.25 14.53 12.50
N LEU A 293 30.64 14.51 13.78
CA LEU A 293 32.02 14.83 14.19
C LEU A 293 33.04 13.85 13.61
N MET A 294 32.78 12.54 13.65
CA MET A 294 33.67 11.54 13.07
C MET A 294 33.83 11.71 11.55
N ARG A 295 32.74 12.03 10.84
CA ARG A 295 32.79 12.29 9.39
C ARG A 295 33.58 13.56 9.07
N ALA A 296 33.40 14.62 9.84
CA ALA A 296 34.16 15.86 9.66
C ALA A 296 35.67 15.65 9.89
N ASP A 297 36.05 14.84 10.88
CA ASP A 297 37.44 14.47 11.14
C ASP A 297 38.04 13.63 10.00
N GLU A 298 37.30 12.67 9.45
CA GLU A 298 37.72 11.87 8.29
C GLU A 298 37.90 12.71 7.03
N GLU A 299 36.98 13.63 6.74
CA GLU A 299 37.09 14.56 5.61
C GLU A 299 38.32 15.46 5.77
N ALA A 300 38.55 16.03 6.96
CA ALA A 300 39.72 16.86 7.24
C ALA A 300 41.05 16.10 7.08
N LEU A 301 41.10 14.82 7.46
CA LEU A 301 42.27 13.95 7.26
C LEU A 301 42.48 13.56 5.79
N SER A 302 41.41 13.50 5.00
CA SER A 302 41.48 13.19 3.56
C SER A 302 41.91 14.39 2.69
N GLU A 303 41.77 15.63 3.20
CA GLU A 303 42.14 16.87 2.52
C GLU A 303 43.59 17.32 2.78
N GLU A 304 44.41 16.59 3.55
CA GLU A 304 45.84 16.91 3.68
C GLU A 304 46.52 16.82 2.29
N PRO A 305 47.19 17.90 1.83
CA PRO A 305 47.70 17.98 0.48
C PRO A 305 48.84 16.98 0.27
N THR A 306 48.73 16.19 -0.79
CA THR A 306 49.86 15.53 -1.42
C THR A 306 50.78 16.60 -2.01
N ASP A 307 51.59 17.23 -1.17
CA ASP A 307 52.67 18.12 -1.60
C ASP A 307 53.83 17.26 -2.14
N GLU A 308 53.87 17.10 -3.47
CA GLU A 308 55.09 16.83 -4.26
C GLU A 308 55.80 18.13 -4.65
#